data_AF-A0A949LGJ5-F1
#
_entry.id   AF-A0A949LGJ5-F1
#
_cell.length_a   1.000
_cell.length_b   1.000
_cell.length_c   1.000
_cell.angle_alpha   90.00
_cell.angle_beta   90.00
_cell.angle_gamma   90.00
#
_symmetry.space_group_name_H-M   'P 1'
#
loop_
_entity.id
_entity.type
_entity.pdbx_description
1 polymer ?
#
loop_
_entity_poly.entity_id
_entity_poly.type
_entity_poly.pdbx_seq_one_letter_code
_entity_poly.pdbx_strand_id
1 'polypeptide(L)'
;ITFGAGVGTVTSVGATGGVETDQTGGAAITASGNIREAMHLAGGAVATAAYTWLTGDRAKTLVMNSATAVTQPLPAPTGTSGGFPSGWFGRVENIGAGTTTLTMPGTLVQLDGVANGTLALPQNTGVTFFTDGTNFFTVRGAASGGGSSSFAGLSDVSVTSPADGQVAVYKSATGKWTNTTPGTMSVTSFTLASMTDSTHYSPSGGYTVGGEIVVQNQGVLTRGVDYTASDGVTIVFTNAVKSADALILINMATLASGAPFDIISFYPGAPTASAKVTQAITPQKVTLPINLTGSYAIAGTAATASTTFTINKISGGVTTAIGSINFAASATTGTFTFSAAVTTALGDIIQVVAPASPDATLADISFAIVGTR
;
A
#
# COMPACT_ATOMS: atom_id res chain seq x y z
N ILE A 1 -18.72 38.15 -62.56
CA ILE A 1 -18.56 36.82 -61.92
C ILE A 1 -19.95 36.36 -61.54
N THR A 2 -20.53 35.43 -62.30
CA THR A 2 -21.87 34.88 -62.01
C THR A 2 -21.70 33.77 -60.98
N PHE A 3 -22.23 33.95 -59.79
CA PHE A 3 -22.30 32.89 -58.80
C PHE A 3 -23.49 32.00 -59.15
N GLY A 4 -23.22 30.86 -59.79
CA GLY A 4 -24.23 29.83 -60.01
C GLY A 4 -24.60 29.19 -58.67
N ALA A 5 -25.80 29.48 -58.16
CA ALA A 5 -26.36 28.72 -57.06
C ALA A 5 -26.71 27.32 -57.59
N GLY A 6 -25.89 26.31 -57.25
CA GLY A 6 -26.21 24.93 -57.53
C GLY A 6 -27.49 24.56 -56.77
N VAL A 7 -28.60 24.37 -57.49
CA VAL A 7 -29.82 23.78 -56.96
C VAL A 7 -29.81 22.29 -57.29
N GLY A 8 -30.02 21.44 -56.30
CA GLY A 8 -30.10 19.99 -56.45
C GLY A 8 -31.25 19.43 -55.61
N THR A 9 -31.98 18.47 -56.17
CA THR A 9 -33.06 17.76 -55.47
C THR A 9 -32.50 16.52 -54.79
N VAL A 10 -32.67 16.39 -53.47
CA VAL A 10 -32.41 15.13 -52.76
C VAL A 10 -33.54 14.16 -53.14
N THR A 11 -33.21 13.11 -53.90
CA THR A 11 -34.20 12.10 -54.34
C THR A 11 -34.45 11.02 -53.32
N SER A 12 -33.51 10.80 -52.38
CA SER A 12 -33.73 9.93 -51.24
C SER A 12 -32.76 10.19 -50.08
N VAL A 13 -33.17 9.81 -48.88
CA VAL A 13 -32.30 9.70 -47.70
C VAL A 13 -32.29 8.25 -47.24
N GLY A 14 -31.13 7.60 -47.32
CA GLY A 14 -30.98 6.20 -46.89
C GLY A 14 -30.92 6.09 -45.37
N ALA A 15 -31.56 5.06 -44.82
CA ALA A 15 -31.46 4.68 -43.41
C ALA A 15 -30.18 3.87 -43.12
N THR A 16 -29.05 4.40 -43.58
CA THR A 16 -27.74 3.73 -43.49
C THR A 16 -26.80 4.61 -42.69
N GLY A 17 -25.85 3.99 -41.96
CA GLY A 17 -24.78 4.74 -41.30
C GLY A 17 -25.13 5.31 -39.92
N GLY A 18 -26.22 4.86 -39.29
CA GLY A 18 -26.68 5.37 -37.99
C GLY A 18 -27.77 6.44 -38.09
N VAL A 19 -28.30 6.66 -39.30
CA VAL A 19 -29.50 7.47 -39.56
C VAL A 19 -30.70 6.53 -39.56
N GLU A 20 -31.72 6.84 -38.74
CA GLU A 20 -32.99 6.12 -38.75
C GLU A 20 -34.07 6.96 -39.41
N THR A 21 -34.97 6.32 -40.14
CA THR A 21 -36.12 6.96 -40.75
C THR A 21 -37.39 6.48 -40.05
N ASP A 22 -38.45 7.27 -40.09
CA ASP A 22 -39.76 6.87 -39.59
C ASP A 22 -40.54 5.92 -40.53
N GLN A 23 -39.89 5.46 -41.60
CA GLN A 23 -40.49 4.56 -42.57
C GLN A 23 -40.52 3.13 -42.01
N THR A 24 -41.54 2.36 -42.41
CA THR A 24 -41.70 0.96 -41.99
C THR A 24 -40.42 0.16 -42.25
N GLY A 25 -39.89 -0.47 -41.19
CA GLY A 25 -38.66 -1.26 -41.26
C GLY A 25 -37.38 -0.44 -41.46
N GLY A 26 -37.41 0.87 -41.23
CA GLY A 26 -36.28 1.77 -41.46
C GLY A 26 -35.95 1.92 -42.94
N ALA A 27 -36.95 1.95 -43.82
CA ALA A 27 -36.72 2.11 -45.26
C ALA A 27 -36.20 3.52 -45.61
N ALA A 28 -35.56 3.67 -46.78
CA ALA A 28 -35.14 4.99 -47.26
C ALA A 28 -36.34 5.93 -47.45
N ILE A 29 -36.18 7.21 -47.14
CA ILE A 29 -37.18 8.24 -47.45
C ILE A 29 -37.04 8.57 -48.93
N THR A 30 -38.05 8.26 -49.74
CA THR A 30 -38.08 8.53 -51.20
C THR A 30 -39.16 9.54 -51.63
N ALA A 31 -40.03 9.94 -50.70
CA ALA A 31 -41.06 10.94 -50.92
C ALA A 31 -41.18 11.90 -49.73
N SER A 32 -41.80 11.47 -48.63
CA SER A 32 -41.94 12.23 -47.38
C SER A 32 -41.68 11.33 -46.18
N GLY A 33 -40.91 11.82 -45.20
CA GLY A 33 -40.63 11.11 -43.95
C GLY A 33 -39.72 11.94 -43.03
N ASN A 34 -39.55 11.45 -41.81
CA ASN A 34 -38.72 12.08 -40.78
C ASN A 34 -37.43 11.29 -40.55
N ILE A 35 -36.34 12.02 -40.31
CA ILE A 35 -35.09 11.45 -39.80
C ILE A 35 -35.15 11.44 -38.27
N ARG A 36 -34.72 10.35 -37.65
CA ARG A 36 -34.66 10.14 -36.20
C ARG A 36 -33.23 9.78 -35.78
N GLU A 37 -32.93 10.00 -34.49
CA GLU A 37 -31.70 9.50 -33.89
C GLU A 37 -31.79 7.98 -33.70
N ALA A 38 -30.76 7.24 -34.11
CA ALA A 38 -30.71 5.77 -34.01
C ALA A 38 -30.32 5.26 -32.60
N MET A 39 -30.69 5.99 -31.53
CA MET A 39 -30.41 5.58 -30.15
C MET A 39 -31.39 4.51 -29.66
N HIS A 40 -31.22 3.29 -30.17
CA HIS A 40 -32.02 2.10 -29.80
C HIS A 40 -31.17 1.03 -29.09
N LEU A 41 -31.82 -0.02 -28.56
CA LEU A 41 -31.13 -1.17 -27.97
C LEU A 41 -30.56 -2.10 -29.05
N ALA A 42 -29.28 -2.42 -28.96
CA ALA A 42 -28.69 -3.50 -29.76
C ALA A 42 -29.37 -4.83 -29.39
N GLY A 43 -29.73 -5.64 -30.39
CA GLY A 43 -30.51 -6.88 -30.16
C GLY A 43 -31.96 -6.69 -29.69
N GLY A 44 -32.43 -5.45 -29.50
CA GLY A 44 -33.81 -5.13 -29.13
C GLY A 44 -34.19 -5.34 -27.65
N ALA A 45 -33.25 -5.71 -26.79
CA ALA A 45 -33.49 -5.94 -25.36
C ALA A 45 -32.24 -5.71 -24.51
N VAL A 46 -32.42 -5.64 -23.19
CA VAL A 46 -31.32 -5.64 -22.21
C VAL A 46 -30.74 -7.06 -22.12
N ALA A 47 -29.44 -7.20 -22.32
CA ALA A 47 -28.75 -8.49 -22.38
C ALA A 47 -28.22 -8.93 -21.02
N THR A 48 -28.32 -10.23 -20.72
CA THR A 48 -27.78 -10.87 -19.50
C THR A 48 -26.55 -11.76 -19.78
N ALA A 49 -26.21 -11.94 -21.05
CA ALA A 49 -25.08 -12.71 -21.56
C ALA A 49 -24.47 -11.97 -22.77
N ALA A 50 -23.31 -12.46 -23.25
CA ALA A 50 -22.62 -11.86 -24.38
C ALA A 50 -23.51 -11.78 -25.63
N TYR A 51 -23.54 -10.63 -26.28
CA TYR A 51 -24.31 -10.33 -27.48
C TYR A 51 -23.42 -10.34 -28.73
N THR A 52 -23.91 -10.92 -29.82
CA THR A 52 -23.22 -10.85 -31.12
C THR A 52 -23.69 -9.62 -31.88
N TRP A 53 -22.80 -8.64 -32.04
CA TRP A 53 -23.06 -7.43 -32.81
C TRP A 53 -23.43 -7.73 -34.26
N LEU A 54 -24.45 -7.05 -34.76
CA LEU A 54 -24.87 -7.08 -36.16
C LEU A 54 -24.52 -5.76 -36.85
N THR A 55 -24.37 -5.82 -38.18
CA THR A 55 -24.14 -4.62 -39.01
C THR A 55 -25.15 -3.50 -38.73
N GLY A 56 -26.41 -3.88 -38.50
CA GLY A 56 -27.53 -2.97 -38.22
C GLY A 56 -27.57 -2.39 -36.81
N ASP A 57 -26.63 -2.74 -35.92
CA ASP A 57 -26.55 -2.17 -34.58
C ASP A 57 -25.71 -0.90 -34.51
N ARG A 58 -25.27 -0.40 -35.67
CA ARG A 58 -24.59 0.90 -35.75
C ARG A 58 -25.40 1.96 -35.02
N ALA A 59 -24.73 2.74 -34.18
CA ALA A 59 -25.29 3.80 -33.34
C ALA A 59 -26.21 3.35 -32.18
N LYS A 60 -26.46 2.05 -32.03
CA LYS A 60 -27.26 1.49 -30.92
C LYS A 60 -26.44 1.27 -29.66
N THR A 61 -27.14 1.08 -28.55
CA THR A 61 -26.56 0.79 -27.23
C THR A 61 -26.86 -0.65 -26.83
N LEU A 62 -25.83 -1.42 -26.51
CA LEU A 62 -25.97 -2.69 -25.79
C LEU A 62 -26.01 -2.40 -24.29
N VAL A 63 -27.11 -2.75 -23.63
CA VAL A 63 -27.24 -2.65 -22.17
C VAL A 63 -27.04 -4.02 -21.57
N MET A 64 -26.04 -4.17 -20.72
CA MET A 64 -25.68 -5.40 -20.01
C MET A 64 -26.21 -5.36 -18.58
N ASN A 65 -26.94 -6.41 -18.17
CA ASN A 65 -27.52 -6.55 -16.83
C ASN A 65 -27.29 -7.95 -16.26
N SER A 66 -26.04 -8.41 -16.26
CA SER A 66 -25.69 -9.70 -15.67
C SER A 66 -25.30 -9.56 -14.20
N ALA A 67 -25.70 -10.51 -13.36
CA ALA A 67 -25.23 -10.59 -11.98
C ALA A 67 -23.78 -11.13 -11.89
N THR A 68 -23.32 -11.82 -12.92
CA THR A 68 -21.99 -12.44 -13.01
C THR A 68 -21.14 -11.75 -14.08
N ALA A 69 -19.81 -11.92 -14.01
CA ALA A 69 -18.92 -11.35 -15.02
C ALA A 69 -19.27 -11.85 -16.43
N VAL A 70 -19.26 -10.95 -17.42
CA VAL A 70 -19.53 -11.27 -18.84
C VAL A 70 -18.37 -10.79 -19.69
N THR A 71 -17.84 -11.68 -20.53
CA THR A 71 -16.89 -11.31 -21.59
C THR A 71 -17.68 -10.96 -22.84
N GLN A 72 -17.69 -9.68 -23.22
CA GLN A 72 -18.43 -9.15 -24.36
C GLN A 72 -17.47 -8.87 -25.53
N PRO A 73 -17.40 -9.73 -26.56
CA PRO A 73 -16.56 -9.46 -27.71
C PRO A 73 -17.09 -8.27 -28.53
N LEU A 74 -16.19 -7.44 -29.02
CA LEU A 74 -16.47 -6.47 -30.08
C LEU A 74 -16.51 -7.16 -31.46
N PRO A 75 -17.16 -6.58 -32.47
CA PRO A 75 -17.17 -7.14 -33.82
C PRO A 75 -15.82 -6.97 -34.52
N ALA A 76 -15.50 -7.85 -35.47
CA ALA A 76 -14.27 -7.74 -36.25
C ALA A 76 -14.39 -6.56 -37.23
N PRO A 77 -13.43 -5.61 -37.24
CA PRO A 77 -13.49 -4.48 -38.15
C PRO A 77 -13.21 -4.93 -39.59
N THR A 78 -13.85 -4.30 -40.58
CA THR A 78 -13.86 -4.80 -41.97
C THR A 78 -13.20 -3.86 -42.99
N GLY A 79 -12.35 -2.93 -42.55
CA GLY A 79 -11.69 -1.96 -43.43
C GLY A 79 -12.64 -0.85 -43.88
N THR A 80 -12.63 -0.50 -45.16
CA THR A 80 -13.44 0.61 -45.71
C THR A 80 -14.86 0.19 -46.14
N SER A 81 -15.14 -1.11 -46.23
CA SER A 81 -16.44 -1.68 -46.63
C SER A 81 -16.80 -2.89 -45.76
N GLY A 82 -17.98 -3.49 -45.94
CA GLY A 82 -18.42 -4.63 -45.14
C GLY A 82 -19.31 -4.26 -43.95
N GLY A 83 -19.40 -5.16 -42.96
CA GLY A 83 -20.35 -5.04 -41.84
C GLY A 83 -19.95 -4.05 -40.75
N PHE A 84 -18.64 -3.89 -40.52
CA PHE A 84 -18.10 -3.00 -39.49
C PHE A 84 -16.97 -2.14 -40.08
N PRO A 85 -17.28 -1.31 -41.09
CA PRO A 85 -16.28 -0.50 -41.78
C PRO A 85 -15.83 0.68 -40.92
N SER A 86 -14.81 1.40 -41.38
CA SER A 86 -14.39 2.68 -40.83
C SER A 86 -15.58 3.61 -40.54
N GLY A 87 -15.62 4.16 -39.33
CA GLY A 87 -16.70 4.99 -38.82
C GLY A 87 -17.91 4.22 -38.29
N TRP A 88 -17.92 2.88 -38.30
CA TRP A 88 -18.91 2.11 -37.55
C TRP A 88 -18.69 2.31 -36.05
N PHE A 89 -19.77 2.51 -35.29
CA PHE A 89 -19.73 2.78 -33.86
C PHE A 89 -20.94 2.20 -33.15
N GLY A 90 -20.79 1.95 -31.85
CA GLY A 90 -21.84 1.50 -30.94
C GLY A 90 -21.56 1.97 -29.52
N ARG A 91 -22.47 1.65 -28.61
CA ARG A 91 -22.31 1.96 -27.17
C ARG A 91 -22.52 0.71 -26.34
N VAL A 92 -21.82 0.60 -25.22
CA VAL A 92 -22.08 -0.43 -24.21
C VAL A 92 -22.26 0.24 -22.87
N GLU A 93 -23.29 -0.15 -22.15
CA GLU A 93 -23.57 0.27 -20.78
C GLU A 93 -23.77 -0.96 -19.92
N ASN A 94 -23.14 -0.99 -18.74
CA ASN A 94 -23.32 -2.06 -17.77
C ASN A 94 -24.12 -1.53 -16.58
N ILE A 95 -25.32 -2.08 -16.37
CA ILE A 95 -26.16 -1.84 -15.19
C ILE A 95 -26.16 -3.04 -14.23
N GLY A 96 -25.59 -4.16 -14.65
CA GLY A 96 -25.49 -5.39 -13.86
C GLY A 96 -24.36 -5.35 -12.83
N ALA A 97 -24.53 -6.10 -11.73
CA ALA A 97 -23.51 -6.22 -10.68
C ALA A 97 -22.24 -6.94 -11.17
N GLY A 98 -22.36 -7.81 -12.18
CA GLY A 98 -21.23 -8.45 -12.84
C GLY A 98 -20.46 -7.48 -13.71
N THR A 99 -19.12 -7.53 -13.69
CA THR A 99 -18.29 -6.71 -14.58
C THR A 99 -18.44 -7.21 -16.02
N THR A 100 -18.80 -6.30 -16.94
CA THR A 100 -18.74 -6.57 -18.38
C THR A 100 -17.35 -6.22 -18.89
N THR A 101 -16.65 -7.19 -19.46
CA THR A 101 -15.31 -6.97 -20.05
C THR A 101 -15.43 -6.98 -21.56
N LEU A 102 -15.20 -5.83 -22.19
CA LEU A 102 -15.07 -5.74 -23.64
C LEU A 102 -13.75 -6.38 -24.08
N THR A 103 -13.79 -7.19 -25.14
CA THR A 103 -12.59 -7.86 -25.68
C THR A 103 -12.52 -7.74 -27.21
N MET A 104 -11.29 -7.74 -27.74
CA MET A 104 -11.07 -7.71 -29.19
C MET A 104 -11.30 -9.09 -29.85
N PRO A 105 -11.88 -9.13 -31.06
CA PRO A 105 -12.03 -10.36 -31.83
C PRO A 105 -10.75 -10.65 -32.63
N GLY A 106 -9.88 -11.50 -32.06
CA GLY A 106 -8.69 -12.02 -32.75
C GLY A 106 -7.39 -11.27 -32.47
N THR A 107 -6.27 -11.87 -32.89
CA THR A 107 -4.95 -11.68 -32.27
C THR A 107 -4.17 -10.41 -32.63
N LEU A 108 -4.72 -9.51 -33.44
CA LEU A 108 -3.99 -8.33 -33.95
C LEU A 108 -4.83 -7.03 -33.95
N VAL A 109 -6.06 -7.07 -33.45
CA VAL A 109 -6.91 -5.87 -33.33
C VAL A 109 -6.55 -5.15 -32.04
N GLN A 110 -6.40 -3.83 -32.10
CA GLN A 110 -6.10 -3.01 -30.93
C GLN A 110 -7.36 -2.35 -30.36
N LEU A 111 -7.38 -2.19 -29.04
CA LEU A 111 -8.31 -1.32 -28.31
C LEU A 111 -7.53 -0.19 -27.66
N ASP A 112 -7.83 1.06 -28.01
CA ASP A 112 -7.15 2.26 -27.47
C ASP A 112 -5.61 2.17 -27.58
N GLY A 113 -5.09 1.58 -28.68
CA GLY A 113 -3.66 1.39 -28.91
C GLY A 113 -3.04 0.13 -28.26
N VAL A 114 -3.85 -0.70 -27.59
CA VAL A 114 -3.40 -1.94 -26.93
C VAL A 114 -3.81 -3.16 -27.76
N ALA A 115 -2.83 -3.92 -28.26
CA ALA A 115 -3.08 -5.18 -28.98
C ALA A 115 -3.80 -6.20 -28.08
N ASN A 116 -4.91 -6.77 -28.57
CA ASN A 116 -5.79 -7.65 -27.79
C ASN A 116 -6.29 -7.00 -26.49
N GLY A 117 -6.41 -5.67 -26.49
CA GLY A 117 -6.82 -4.89 -25.34
C GLY A 117 -8.20 -5.30 -24.84
N THR A 118 -8.39 -5.16 -23.53
CA THR A 118 -9.67 -5.37 -22.87
C THR A 118 -10.08 -4.11 -22.13
N LEU A 119 -11.38 -3.93 -21.93
CA LEU A 119 -11.91 -2.82 -21.14
C LEU A 119 -12.99 -3.34 -20.20
N ALA A 120 -12.69 -3.28 -18.90
CA ALA A 120 -13.66 -3.62 -17.86
C ALA A 120 -14.63 -2.45 -17.67
N LEU A 121 -15.93 -2.77 -17.70
CA LEU A 121 -17.05 -1.90 -17.39
C LEU A 121 -17.72 -2.41 -16.11
N PRO A 122 -17.35 -1.87 -14.93
CA PRO A 122 -18.07 -2.11 -13.68
C PRO A 122 -19.54 -1.67 -13.77
N GLN A 123 -20.33 -2.03 -12.76
CA GLN A 123 -21.72 -1.58 -12.67
C GLN A 123 -21.82 -0.04 -12.77
N ASN A 124 -22.83 0.43 -13.48
CA ASN A 124 -23.13 1.85 -13.74
C ASN A 124 -22.03 2.58 -14.53
N THR A 125 -21.35 1.87 -15.43
CA THR A 125 -20.38 2.47 -16.35
C THR A 125 -20.73 2.13 -17.80
N GLY A 126 -20.30 2.99 -18.72
CA GLY A 126 -20.53 2.79 -20.14
C GLY A 126 -19.56 3.57 -21.01
N VAL A 127 -19.46 3.15 -22.27
CA VAL A 127 -18.54 3.71 -23.26
C VAL A 127 -19.20 3.77 -24.63
N THR A 128 -18.80 4.76 -25.43
CA THR A 128 -18.98 4.70 -26.88
C THR A 128 -17.70 4.11 -27.46
N PHE A 129 -17.83 3.17 -28.39
CA PHE A 129 -16.71 2.59 -29.11
C PHE A 129 -16.90 2.76 -30.61
N PHE A 130 -15.81 2.94 -31.35
CA PHE A 130 -15.82 3.16 -32.78
C PHE A 130 -14.57 2.56 -33.43
N THR A 131 -14.67 2.24 -34.72
CA THR A 131 -13.54 1.67 -35.48
C THR A 131 -13.08 2.60 -36.60
N ASP A 132 -11.78 2.60 -36.86
CA ASP A 132 -11.17 3.18 -38.07
C ASP A 132 -11.19 2.20 -39.27
N GLY A 133 -11.76 1.01 -39.10
CA GLY A 133 -11.76 -0.10 -40.06
C GLY A 133 -10.67 -1.14 -39.79
N THR A 134 -9.75 -0.90 -38.86
CA THR A 134 -8.66 -1.83 -38.46
C THR A 134 -8.63 -2.08 -36.96
N ASN A 135 -8.83 -1.05 -36.15
CA ASN A 135 -8.75 -1.05 -34.69
C ASN A 135 -10.01 -0.45 -34.08
N PHE A 136 -10.15 -0.57 -32.76
CA PHE A 136 -11.19 0.08 -31.99
C PHE A 136 -10.63 1.12 -31.03
N PHE A 137 -11.42 2.16 -30.83
CA PHE A 137 -11.16 3.26 -29.93
C PHE A 137 -12.40 3.54 -29.09
N THR A 138 -12.22 4.11 -27.90
CA THR A 138 -13.32 4.44 -27.00
C THR A 138 -13.38 5.93 -26.68
N VAL A 139 -14.62 6.45 -26.62
CA VAL A 139 -14.93 7.66 -25.87
C VAL A 139 -15.59 7.21 -24.57
N ARG A 140 -14.93 7.55 -23.47
CA ARG A 140 -15.39 7.24 -22.12
C ARG A 140 -15.84 8.54 -21.49
N GLY A 141 -16.86 8.50 -20.63
CA GLY A 141 -17.07 9.61 -19.70
C GLY A 141 -15.78 9.82 -18.92
N ALA A 142 -15.42 11.06 -18.59
CA ALA A 142 -14.44 11.30 -17.53
C ALA A 142 -15.02 10.55 -16.33
N ALA A 143 -14.44 9.40 -15.99
CA ALA A 143 -14.96 8.58 -14.92
C ALA A 143 -15.12 9.54 -13.74
N SER A 144 -16.34 9.65 -13.20
CA SER A 144 -16.50 10.13 -11.85
C SER A 144 -15.56 9.25 -11.06
N GLY A 145 -14.38 9.78 -10.72
CA GLY A 145 -13.40 9.09 -9.91
C GLY A 145 -14.11 8.84 -8.61
N GLY A 146 -14.79 7.71 -8.52
CA GLY A 146 -15.39 7.24 -7.29
C GLY A 146 -14.26 7.27 -6.30
N GLY A 147 -14.42 8.08 -5.25
CA GLY A 147 -13.42 8.17 -4.20
C GLY A 147 -13.03 6.74 -3.84
N SER A 148 -11.75 6.42 -4.03
CA SER A 148 -11.29 5.06 -3.85
C SER A 148 -11.61 4.64 -2.40
N SER A 149 -12.28 3.51 -2.22
CA SER A 149 -12.53 2.93 -0.89
C SER A 149 -11.25 2.36 -0.25
N SER A 150 -10.12 2.48 -0.95
CA SER A 150 -8.79 2.03 -0.55
C SER A 150 -7.71 2.95 -1.12
N PHE A 151 -6.43 2.72 -0.84
CA PHE A 151 -5.34 3.43 -1.52
C PHE A 151 -5.06 2.94 -2.95
N ALA A 152 -6.02 2.24 -3.58
CA ALA A 152 -5.87 1.72 -4.93
C ALA A 152 -5.57 2.82 -5.96
N GLY A 153 -4.58 2.56 -6.82
CA GLY A 153 -4.17 3.45 -7.90
C GLY A 153 -3.24 4.59 -7.50
N LEU A 154 -2.98 4.80 -6.20
CA LEU A 154 -1.98 5.76 -5.74
C LEU A 154 -0.58 5.15 -5.84
N SER A 155 0.26 5.72 -6.69
CA SER A 155 1.62 5.20 -6.96
C SER A 155 2.60 5.52 -5.84
N ASP A 156 2.29 6.51 -5.00
CA ASP A 156 3.10 7.01 -3.88
C ASP A 156 2.66 6.44 -2.52
N VAL A 157 1.67 5.55 -2.48
CA VAL A 157 1.20 4.91 -1.25
C VAL A 157 1.56 3.42 -1.23
N SER A 158 2.28 2.99 -0.20
CA SER A 158 2.64 1.58 0.02
C SER A 158 2.09 1.09 1.37
N VAL A 159 0.77 1.01 1.47
CA VAL A 159 0.05 0.47 2.65
C VAL A 159 -0.58 -0.86 2.24
N THR A 160 -0.02 -1.97 2.71
CA THR A 160 -0.46 -3.32 2.28
C THR A 160 -1.46 -3.96 3.24
N SER A 161 -1.56 -3.48 4.49
CA SER A 161 -2.58 -3.90 5.46
C SER A 161 -2.63 -2.89 6.62
N PRO A 162 -3.56 -1.91 6.59
CA PRO A 162 -3.72 -1.00 7.72
C PRO A 162 -4.33 -1.76 8.91
N ALA A 163 -3.69 -1.65 10.08
CA ALA A 163 -4.26 -2.07 11.36
C ALA A 163 -4.95 -0.89 12.05
N ASP A 164 -5.89 -1.20 12.95
CA ASP A 164 -6.57 -0.17 13.73
C ASP A 164 -5.56 0.67 14.53
N GLY A 165 -5.77 1.99 14.55
CA GLY A 165 -4.87 2.95 15.19
C GLY A 165 -3.58 3.31 14.44
N GLN A 166 -3.34 2.81 13.22
CA GLN A 166 -2.20 3.23 12.39
C GLN A 166 -2.47 4.53 11.62
N VAL A 167 -1.40 5.27 11.32
CA VAL A 167 -1.45 6.51 10.52
C VAL A 167 -0.55 6.40 9.29
N ALA A 168 -0.86 7.16 8.24
CA ALA A 168 0.01 7.31 7.09
C ALA A 168 1.11 8.35 7.39
N VAL A 169 2.36 7.98 7.15
CA VAL A 169 3.52 8.88 7.33
C VAL A 169 4.35 8.89 6.06
N TYR A 170 4.70 10.08 5.59
CA TYR A 170 5.56 10.29 4.43
C TYR A 170 7.02 9.98 4.74
N LYS A 171 7.68 9.18 3.90
CA LYS A 171 9.10 8.83 4.00
C LYS A 171 9.85 9.48 2.85
N SER A 172 10.55 10.58 3.13
CA SER A 172 11.30 11.35 2.13
C SER A 172 12.36 10.54 1.40
N ALA A 173 12.99 9.56 2.07
CA ALA A 173 14.00 8.68 1.48
C ALA A 173 13.44 7.79 0.35
N THR A 174 12.16 7.42 0.40
CA THR A 174 11.52 6.57 -0.61
C THR A 174 10.49 7.34 -1.46
N GLY A 175 10.16 8.56 -1.06
CA GLY A 175 9.07 9.35 -1.64
C GLY A 175 7.70 8.70 -1.48
N LYS A 176 7.52 7.79 -0.50
CA LYS A 176 6.29 7.02 -0.29
C LYS A 176 5.61 7.34 1.04
N TRP A 177 4.28 7.22 1.05
CA TRP A 177 3.48 7.13 2.26
C TRP A 177 3.38 5.67 2.71
N THR A 178 3.74 5.40 3.96
CA THR A 178 3.59 4.05 4.55
C THR A 178 2.83 4.13 5.87
N ASN A 179 2.09 3.07 6.21
CA ASN A 179 1.39 2.96 7.49
C ASN A 179 2.40 2.80 8.63
N THR A 180 2.13 3.43 9.76
CA THR A 180 2.97 3.40 10.96
C THR A 180 2.05 3.47 12.17
N THR A 181 2.32 2.67 13.19
CA THR A 181 1.66 2.82 14.49
C THR A 181 2.25 4.04 15.18
N PRO A 182 1.47 5.10 15.46
CA PRO A 182 1.96 6.23 16.25
C PRO A 182 2.47 5.73 17.61
N GLY A 183 3.51 6.37 18.13
CA GLY A 183 3.88 6.18 19.53
C GLY A 183 2.70 6.53 20.44
N THR A 184 2.53 5.77 21.53
CA THR A 184 1.47 6.05 22.51
C THR A 184 1.77 7.38 23.21
N MET A 185 0.96 8.41 22.98
CA MET A 185 0.92 9.57 23.86
C MET A 185 0.23 9.14 25.15
N SER A 186 1.00 8.95 26.22
CA SER A 186 0.42 8.71 27.55
C SER A 186 0.29 10.04 28.26
N VAL A 187 -0.95 10.48 28.45
CA VAL A 187 -1.29 11.62 29.31
C VAL A 187 -1.68 11.04 30.66
N THR A 188 -0.84 11.26 31.66
CA THR A 188 -1.18 10.92 33.06
C THR A 188 -1.46 12.21 33.81
N SER A 189 -2.63 12.29 34.43
CA SER A 189 -2.98 13.40 35.32
C SER A 189 -2.91 12.92 36.76
N PHE A 190 -2.24 13.70 37.60
CA PHE A 190 -2.16 13.44 39.03
C PHE A 190 -2.76 14.66 39.74
N THR A 191 -3.73 14.40 40.62
CA THR A 191 -4.17 15.41 41.58
C THR A 191 -3.16 15.43 42.72
N LEU A 192 -2.56 16.58 43.01
CA LEU A 192 -1.55 16.73 44.07
C LEU A 192 -2.20 16.84 45.45
N ALA A 193 -3.24 16.04 45.71
CA ALA A 193 -4.17 16.18 46.83
C ALA A 193 -3.51 16.13 48.22
N SER A 194 -2.29 15.61 48.34
CA SER A 194 -1.53 15.53 49.59
C SER A 194 -0.26 16.38 49.64
N MET A 195 0.02 17.19 48.61
CA MET A 195 1.18 18.09 48.61
C MET A 195 0.80 19.42 49.24
N THR A 196 1.52 19.82 50.29
CA THR A 196 1.42 21.16 50.89
C THR A 196 2.80 21.79 50.85
N ASP A 197 2.91 22.93 50.18
CA ASP A 197 4.15 23.71 50.04
C ASP A 197 5.38 22.87 49.63
N SER A 198 5.18 21.88 48.75
CA SER A 198 6.30 21.07 48.24
C SER A 198 6.87 21.65 46.95
N THR A 199 8.18 21.55 46.77
CA THR A 199 8.87 21.86 45.51
C THR A 199 9.30 20.61 44.76
N HIS A 200 9.02 19.40 45.28
CA HIS A 200 9.50 18.14 44.70
C HIS A 200 8.36 17.15 44.55
N TYR A 201 8.21 16.57 43.35
CA TYR A 201 7.26 15.51 43.08
C TYR A 201 7.92 14.36 42.34
N SER A 202 7.73 13.14 42.85
CA SER A 202 8.21 11.91 42.21
C SER A 202 7.01 11.09 41.73
N PRO A 203 6.67 11.15 40.42
CA PRO A 203 5.57 10.37 39.87
C PRO A 203 5.80 8.86 40.05
N SER A 204 4.75 8.12 40.38
CA SER A 204 4.81 6.66 40.41
C SER A 204 5.09 6.14 39.00
N GLY A 205 6.30 5.63 38.76
CA GLY A 205 6.75 5.17 37.44
C GLY A 205 7.69 6.12 36.69
N GLY A 206 8.06 7.27 37.29
CA GLY A 206 8.99 8.22 36.69
C GLY A 206 8.42 9.02 35.51
N TYR A 207 9.29 9.73 34.80
CA TYR A 207 8.94 10.50 33.61
C TYR A 207 10.08 10.46 32.58
N THR A 208 9.77 10.81 31.33
CA THR A 208 10.78 10.85 30.25
C THR A 208 11.54 12.17 30.28
N VAL A 209 12.86 12.11 30.46
CA VAL A 209 13.74 13.29 30.42
C VAL A 209 13.63 13.98 29.05
N GLY A 210 13.42 15.30 29.06
CA GLY A 210 13.21 16.09 27.85
C GLY A 210 11.77 16.07 27.30
N GLY A 211 10.84 15.35 27.95
CA GLY A 211 9.42 15.45 27.68
C GLY A 211 8.84 16.80 28.12
N GLU A 212 7.76 17.24 27.48
CA GLU A 212 7.05 18.43 27.91
C GLU A 212 6.18 18.11 29.13
N ILE A 213 6.40 18.81 30.26
CA ILE A 213 5.59 18.66 31.48
C ILE A 213 4.73 19.92 31.61
N VAL A 214 3.43 19.73 31.77
CA VAL A 214 2.48 20.84 31.95
C VAL A 214 1.97 20.81 33.39
N VAL A 215 2.20 21.90 34.11
CA VAL A 215 1.74 22.06 35.49
C VAL A 215 0.54 23.01 35.49
N GLN A 216 -0.54 22.64 36.18
CA GLN A 216 -1.62 23.55 36.50
C GLN A 216 -1.52 23.93 37.97
N ASN A 217 -1.03 25.15 38.25
CA ASN A 217 -0.94 25.72 39.58
C ASN A 217 -2.09 26.72 39.77
N GLN A 218 -3.02 26.42 40.66
CA GLN A 218 -4.16 27.28 41.02
C GLN A 218 -4.97 27.76 39.80
N GLY A 219 -5.10 26.90 38.78
CA GLY A 219 -5.83 27.20 37.54
C GLY A 219 -5.00 27.83 36.41
N VAL A 220 -3.74 28.18 36.66
CA VAL A 220 -2.82 28.74 35.65
C VAL A 220 -1.95 27.63 35.07
N LEU A 221 -1.94 27.51 33.74
CA LEU A 221 -1.05 26.60 33.01
C LEU A 221 0.35 27.22 32.91
N THR A 222 1.33 26.57 33.52
CA THR A 222 2.74 26.97 33.45
C THR A 222 3.56 25.98 32.61
N ARG A 223 4.46 26.50 31.78
CA ARG A 223 5.30 25.72 30.83
C ARG A 223 6.75 26.18 30.89
N GLY A 224 7.68 25.22 30.87
CA GLY A 224 9.03 25.39 30.33
C GLY A 224 10.09 26.16 31.13
N VAL A 225 9.76 26.83 32.24
CA VAL A 225 10.77 27.46 33.13
C VAL A 225 10.48 27.32 34.63
N ASP A 226 9.29 26.85 34.99
CA ASP A 226 8.84 26.75 36.38
C ASP A 226 9.16 25.40 37.03
N TYR A 227 9.94 24.55 36.35
CA TYR A 227 10.39 23.29 36.88
C TYR A 227 11.72 22.83 36.25
N THR A 228 12.47 22.02 36.98
CA THR A 228 13.61 21.23 36.50
C THR A 228 13.25 19.75 36.54
N ALA A 229 13.50 19.05 35.45
CA ALA A 229 13.15 17.65 35.29
C ALA A 229 14.26 16.91 34.51
N SER A 230 15.40 16.66 35.15
CA SER A 230 16.61 16.14 34.52
C SER A 230 16.95 14.67 34.84
N ASP A 231 16.36 14.07 35.87
CA ASP A 231 16.75 12.74 36.37
C ASP A 231 15.79 11.60 35.97
N GLY A 232 14.62 11.94 35.43
CA GLY A 232 13.57 10.98 35.04
C GLY A 232 12.76 10.44 36.22
N VAL A 233 13.00 10.95 37.43
CA VAL A 233 12.43 10.42 38.68
C VAL A 233 11.76 11.52 39.50
N THR A 234 12.37 12.70 39.62
CA THR A 234 11.88 13.82 40.43
C THR A 234 11.75 15.08 39.61
N ILE A 235 10.57 15.69 39.70
CA ILE A 235 10.30 17.01 39.13
C ILE A 235 10.47 18.03 40.25
N VAL A 236 11.33 19.01 40.02
CA VAL A 236 11.61 20.10 40.98
C VAL A 236 10.93 21.36 40.48
N PHE A 237 9.91 21.84 41.18
CA PHE A 237 9.20 23.06 40.84
C PHE A 237 9.92 24.29 41.40
N THR A 238 9.95 25.38 40.62
CA THR A 238 10.50 26.69 41.02
C THR A 238 9.69 27.31 42.15
N ASN A 239 8.37 27.10 42.15
CA ASN A 239 7.45 27.54 43.19
C ASN A 239 6.76 26.35 43.82
N ALA A 240 6.42 26.47 45.11
CA ALA A 240 5.75 25.40 45.83
C ALA A 240 4.32 25.16 45.29
N VAL A 241 3.96 23.88 45.12
CA VAL A 241 2.62 23.44 44.72
C VAL A 241 1.69 23.35 45.93
N LYS A 242 0.41 23.67 45.72
CA LYS A 242 -0.64 23.73 46.75
C LYS A 242 -1.65 22.60 46.60
N SER A 243 -2.42 22.37 47.68
CA SER A 243 -3.58 21.48 47.62
C SER A 243 -4.60 22.05 46.62
N ALA A 244 -5.08 21.20 45.71
CA ALA A 244 -5.91 21.49 44.51
C ALA A 244 -5.16 21.78 43.19
N ASP A 245 -3.82 21.81 43.19
CA ASP A 245 -3.05 21.81 41.94
C ASP A 245 -3.15 20.45 41.21
N ALA A 246 -3.02 20.49 39.88
CA ALA A 246 -3.01 19.31 39.03
C ALA A 246 -1.73 19.28 38.18
N LEU A 247 -1.08 18.12 38.14
CA LEU A 247 0.07 17.89 37.28
C LEU A 247 -0.34 17.00 36.10
N ILE A 248 -0.07 17.48 34.89
CA ILE A 248 -0.30 16.73 33.65
C ILE A 248 1.07 16.34 33.10
N LEU A 249 1.39 15.05 33.19
CA LEU A 249 2.56 14.48 32.55
C LEU A 249 2.18 14.05 31.14
N ILE A 250 2.64 14.84 30.17
CA ILE A 250 2.61 14.44 28.76
C ILE A 250 3.89 13.63 28.54
N ASN A 251 3.77 12.31 28.68
CA ASN A 251 4.88 11.46 28.32
C ASN A 251 4.95 11.39 26.79
N MET A 252 5.82 12.22 26.22
CA MET A 252 6.24 12.15 24.83
C MET A 252 7.18 10.97 24.65
N ALA A 253 6.71 9.76 25.01
CA ALA A 253 7.40 8.51 24.72
C ALA A 253 7.35 8.30 23.20
N THR A 254 8.27 9.00 22.53
CA THR A 254 8.80 8.78 21.19
C THR A 254 7.94 9.17 19.98
N LEU A 255 8.12 10.41 19.51
CA LEU A 255 8.26 10.72 18.08
C LEU A 255 9.63 10.26 17.52
N ALA A 256 10.50 9.70 18.37
CA ALA A 256 11.82 9.22 18.02
C ALA A 256 11.82 7.68 17.95
N SER A 257 11.94 7.13 16.75
CA SER A 257 12.53 5.79 16.57
C SER A 257 13.67 5.61 17.57
N GLY A 258 13.63 4.56 18.40
CA GLY A 258 14.67 4.30 19.39
C GLY A 258 16.05 4.41 18.76
N ALA A 259 17.00 5.02 19.47
CA ALA A 259 18.30 5.32 18.88
C ALA A 259 18.99 4.00 18.50
N PRO A 260 19.72 3.95 17.36
CA PRO A 260 20.28 2.70 16.87
C PRO A 260 21.27 2.11 17.90
N PHE A 261 21.29 0.79 17.94
CA PHE A 261 22.24 0.01 18.71
C PHE A 261 22.72 -1.17 17.87
N ASP A 262 24.02 -1.22 17.61
CA ASP A 262 24.63 -2.24 16.78
C ASP A 262 25.60 -3.10 17.61
N ILE A 263 25.46 -4.41 17.48
CA ILE A 263 26.42 -5.38 17.99
C ILE A 263 27.24 -5.85 16.78
N ILE A 264 28.50 -5.47 16.73
CA ILE A 264 29.42 -5.85 15.66
C ILE A 264 30.51 -6.72 16.26
N SER A 265 30.77 -7.86 15.62
CA SER A 265 31.85 -8.76 16.00
C SER A 265 32.48 -9.44 14.80
N PHE A 266 33.76 -9.77 14.91
CA PHE A 266 34.51 -10.55 13.94
C PHE A 266 35.20 -11.72 14.64
N TYR A 267 35.11 -12.90 14.05
CA TYR A 267 35.79 -14.11 14.50
C TYR A 267 36.76 -14.58 13.40
N PRO A 268 38.09 -14.49 13.61
CA PRO A 268 39.07 -14.90 12.62
C PRO A 268 39.17 -16.44 12.52
N GLY A 269 39.37 -16.94 11.30
CA GLY A 269 39.51 -18.37 11.04
C GLY A 269 38.23 -19.16 11.30
N ALA A 270 38.36 -20.49 11.31
CA ALA A 270 37.24 -21.40 11.55
C ALA A 270 36.89 -21.48 13.04
N PRO A 271 35.60 -21.34 13.43
CA PRO A 271 35.17 -21.50 14.82
C PRO A 271 35.45 -22.91 15.36
N THR A 272 35.87 -23.01 16.63
CA THR A 272 35.92 -24.30 17.32
C THR A 272 34.53 -24.75 17.75
N ALA A 273 34.38 -26.03 18.11
CA ALA A 273 33.13 -26.59 18.60
C ALA A 273 32.57 -25.77 19.78
N SER A 274 31.31 -25.35 19.68
CA SER A 274 30.63 -24.52 20.69
C SER A 274 31.33 -23.20 21.03
N ALA A 275 32.16 -22.67 20.12
CA ALA A 275 32.83 -21.38 20.32
C ALA A 275 31.81 -20.25 20.53
N LYS A 276 32.08 -19.37 21.50
CA LYS A 276 31.35 -18.13 21.70
C LYS A 276 31.91 -17.08 20.73
N VAL A 277 31.33 -17.01 19.53
CA VAL A 277 31.83 -16.15 18.44
C VAL A 277 31.43 -14.68 18.61
N THR A 278 30.38 -14.41 19.38
CA THR A 278 29.98 -13.06 19.82
C THR A 278 29.59 -13.10 21.28
N GLN A 279 30.03 -12.11 22.07
CA GLN A 279 29.54 -11.87 23.41
C GLN A 279 29.48 -10.37 23.68
N ALA A 280 28.28 -9.81 23.62
CA ALA A 280 28.06 -8.37 23.78
C ALA A 280 27.15 -8.10 24.96
N ILE A 281 27.62 -7.27 25.90
CA ILE A 281 26.82 -6.77 27.01
C ILE A 281 25.91 -5.66 26.47
N THR A 282 24.65 -5.68 26.86
CA THR A 282 23.71 -4.58 26.62
C THR A 282 23.74 -3.63 27.82
N PRO A 283 24.43 -2.47 27.75
CA PRO A 283 24.59 -1.56 28.89
C PRO A 283 23.31 -0.77 29.21
N GLN A 284 22.28 -0.94 28.38
CA GLN A 284 20.99 -0.27 28.41
C GLN A 284 19.94 -1.25 27.91
N LYS A 285 18.66 -0.93 28.11
CA LYS A 285 17.57 -1.67 27.48
C LYS A 285 17.72 -1.61 25.96
N VAL A 286 17.72 -2.76 25.29
CA VAL A 286 17.79 -2.85 23.82
C VAL A 286 16.68 -3.78 23.34
N THR A 287 15.96 -3.37 22.29
CA THR A 287 14.99 -4.21 21.59
C THR A 287 15.56 -4.67 20.25
N LEU A 288 15.70 -5.99 20.10
CA LEU A 288 16.05 -6.67 18.85
C LEU A 288 14.76 -6.99 18.07
N PRO A 289 14.68 -6.63 16.78
CA PRO A 289 13.46 -6.82 15.99
C PRO A 289 13.23 -8.30 15.62
N ILE A 290 11.97 -8.66 15.34
CA ILE A 290 11.62 -9.96 14.75
C ILE A 290 12.40 -10.18 13.45
N ASN A 291 12.78 -11.43 13.17
CA ASN A 291 13.67 -11.83 12.08
C ASN A 291 15.05 -11.14 12.04
N LEU A 292 15.37 -10.28 13.02
CA LEU A 292 16.58 -9.45 13.02
C LEU A 292 16.75 -8.66 11.72
N THR A 293 15.66 -8.16 11.15
CA THR A 293 15.68 -7.38 9.89
C THR A 293 16.67 -6.21 9.98
N GLY A 294 17.56 -6.12 8.98
CA GLY A 294 18.65 -5.15 8.94
C GLY A 294 19.98 -5.64 9.51
N SER A 295 20.02 -6.83 10.12
CA SER A 295 21.25 -7.49 10.56
C SER A 295 21.96 -8.20 9.39
N TYR A 296 23.27 -8.38 9.51
CA TYR A 296 24.11 -9.05 8.53
C TYR A 296 25.00 -10.09 9.19
N ALA A 297 25.18 -11.22 8.51
CA ALA A 297 26.17 -12.25 8.86
C ALA A 297 26.92 -12.62 7.59
N ILE A 298 28.25 -12.43 7.59
CA ILE A 298 29.09 -12.59 6.40
C ILE A 298 30.33 -13.40 6.79
N ALA A 299 30.75 -14.32 5.93
CA ALA A 299 31.99 -15.09 6.09
C ALA A 299 32.96 -14.81 4.93
N GLY A 300 34.26 -14.81 5.24
CA GLY A 300 35.32 -14.69 4.23
C GLY A 300 35.52 -15.97 3.42
N THR A 301 35.30 -17.13 4.04
CA THR A 301 35.30 -18.44 3.37
C THR A 301 33.96 -19.13 3.58
N ALA A 302 33.34 -19.64 2.51
CA ALA A 302 32.02 -20.26 2.56
C ALA A 302 32.03 -21.60 3.33
N ALA A 303 30.89 -21.97 3.92
CA ALA A 303 30.71 -23.28 4.52
C ALA A 303 30.61 -24.38 3.43
N THR A 304 31.13 -25.57 3.69
CA THR A 304 30.98 -26.73 2.80
C THR A 304 29.63 -27.43 3.04
N ALA A 305 29.12 -27.38 4.27
CA ALA A 305 27.81 -27.87 4.66
C ALA A 305 26.99 -26.78 5.37
N SER A 306 25.66 -26.96 5.43
CA SER A 306 24.82 -26.05 6.20
C SER A 306 25.24 -26.05 7.67
N THR A 307 25.45 -24.87 8.23
CA THR A 307 25.93 -24.72 9.61
C THR A 307 25.18 -23.61 10.31
N THR A 308 24.65 -23.92 11.49
CA THR A 308 23.73 -23.05 12.23
C THR A 308 24.34 -22.62 13.55
N PHE A 309 24.46 -21.32 13.74
CA PHE A 309 24.82 -20.66 14.98
C PHE A 309 23.56 -20.37 15.80
N THR A 310 23.67 -20.49 17.12
CA THR A 310 22.56 -20.15 18.03
C THR A 310 22.78 -18.75 18.58
N ILE A 311 21.73 -17.93 18.56
CA ILE A 311 21.69 -16.63 19.24
C ILE A 311 21.02 -16.83 20.60
N ASN A 312 21.73 -16.47 21.66
CA ASN A 312 21.29 -16.58 23.04
C ASN A 312 21.16 -15.21 23.68
N LYS A 313 20.15 -15.07 24.54
CA LYS A 313 20.09 -14.03 25.56
C LYS A 313 20.52 -14.65 26.89
N ILE A 314 21.45 -14.01 27.57
CA ILE A 314 21.82 -14.37 28.94
C ILE A 314 21.30 -13.27 29.86
N SER A 315 20.39 -13.63 30.76
CA SER A 315 19.80 -12.70 31.73
C SER A 315 19.91 -13.28 33.13
N GLY A 316 20.50 -12.52 34.05
CA GLY A 316 20.76 -13.01 35.42
C GLY A 316 21.59 -14.30 35.47
N GLY A 317 22.44 -14.54 34.46
CA GLY A 317 23.23 -15.77 34.32
C GLY A 317 22.50 -16.95 33.65
N VAL A 318 21.21 -16.82 33.31
CA VAL A 318 20.43 -17.86 32.63
C VAL A 318 20.49 -17.67 31.12
N THR A 319 20.96 -18.68 30.40
CA THR A 319 21.03 -18.69 28.93
C THR A 319 19.72 -19.17 28.32
N THR A 320 19.13 -18.39 27.42
CA THR A 320 17.93 -18.74 26.64
C THR A 320 18.21 -18.55 25.16
N ALA A 321 17.95 -19.57 24.34
CA ALA A 321 18.02 -19.45 22.89
C ALA A 321 16.86 -18.58 22.38
N ILE A 322 17.19 -17.57 21.58
CA ILE A 322 16.26 -16.55 21.07
C ILE A 322 16.22 -16.50 19.55
N GLY A 323 17.16 -17.16 18.87
CA GLY A 323 17.15 -17.30 17.43
C GLY A 323 18.37 -18.03 16.90
N SER A 324 18.56 -17.99 15.59
CA SER A 324 19.67 -18.66 14.92
C SER A 324 20.17 -17.90 13.70
N ILE A 325 21.41 -18.20 13.29
CA ILE A 325 22.02 -17.72 12.06
C ILE A 325 22.48 -18.94 11.27
N ASN A 326 22.02 -19.13 10.04
CA ASN A 326 22.40 -20.27 9.21
C ASN A 326 23.22 -19.84 8.00
N PHE A 327 24.40 -20.42 7.83
CA PHE A 327 25.14 -20.38 6.57
C PHE A 327 24.83 -21.66 5.80
N ALA A 328 24.23 -21.55 4.62
CA ALA A 328 24.00 -22.69 3.75
C ALA A 328 25.32 -23.17 3.11
N ALA A 329 25.33 -24.41 2.59
CA ALA A 329 26.46 -24.91 1.82
C ALA A 329 26.79 -23.95 0.65
N SER A 330 28.08 -23.66 0.48
CA SER A 330 28.63 -22.72 -0.49
C SER A 330 28.21 -21.25 -0.32
N ALA A 331 27.51 -20.90 0.76
CA ALA A 331 27.10 -19.52 1.03
C ALA A 331 28.12 -18.79 1.92
N THR A 332 28.38 -17.52 1.60
CA THR A 332 29.15 -16.59 2.45
C THR A 332 28.25 -15.63 3.23
N THR A 333 26.92 -15.71 3.04
CA THR A 333 25.94 -14.88 3.76
C THR A 333 25.06 -15.75 4.61
N GLY A 334 24.89 -15.38 5.88
CA GLY A 334 24.04 -16.07 6.83
C GLY A 334 22.60 -15.54 6.80
N THR A 335 21.64 -16.42 7.04
CA THR A 335 20.22 -16.06 7.20
C THR A 335 19.81 -16.13 8.67
N PHE A 336 18.96 -15.21 9.11
CA PHE A 336 18.50 -15.12 10.49
C PHE A 336 17.12 -15.76 10.66
N THR A 337 16.94 -16.48 11.77
CA THR A 337 15.62 -16.91 12.26
C THR A 337 15.42 -16.34 13.65
N PHE A 338 14.37 -15.54 13.84
CA PHE A 338 14.09 -14.87 15.10
C PHE A 338 12.57 -14.68 15.23
N SER A 339 11.90 -15.51 16.03
CA SER A 339 10.44 -15.69 15.98
C SER A 339 9.62 -14.58 16.62
N ALA A 340 10.23 -13.76 17.48
CA ALA A 340 9.60 -12.60 18.10
C ALA A 340 10.66 -11.54 18.41
N ALA A 341 10.23 -10.28 18.54
CA ALA A 341 11.12 -9.23 19.06
C ALA A 341 11.51 -9.54 20.50
N VAL A 342 12.79 -9.35 20.84
CA VAL A 342 13.34 -9.64 22.17
C VAL A 342 13.91 -8.38 22.77
N THR A 343 13.48 -8.05 23.99
CA THR A 343 14.00 -6.90 24.73
C THR A 343 14.94 -7.36 25.84
N THR A 344 16.10 -6.72 25.95
CA THR A 344 17.09 -6.92 27.00
C THR A 344 16.90 -5.92 28.13
N ALA A 345 17.28 -6.31 29.35
CA ALA A 345 17.49 -5.42 30.47
C ALA A 345 18.96 -4.98 30.54
N LEU A 346 19.27 -3.98 31.38
CA LEU A 346 20.65 -3.57 31.61
C LEU A 346 21.49 -4.74 32.10
N GLY A 347 22.65 -4.93 31.49
CA GLY A 347 23.61 -5.97 31.85
C GLY A 347 23.32 -7.35 31.26
N ASP A 348 22.19 -7.53 30.55
CA ASP A 348 21.96 -8.75 29.77
C ASP A 348 23.01 -8.89 28.67
N ILE A 349 23.32 -10.12 28.28
CA ILE A 349 24.31 -10.43 27.24
C ILE A 349 23.61 -11.05 26.03
N ILE A 350 23.92 -10.55 24.85
CA ILE A 350 23.62 -11.23 23.58
C ILE A 350 24.86 -12.03 23.18
N GLN A 351 24.66 -13.32 22.96
CA GLN A 351 25.72 -14.26 22.64
C GLN A 351 25.38 -15.01 21.36
N VAL A 352 26.37 -15.18 20.49
CA VAL A 352 26.27 -16.07 19.33
C VAL A 352 27.23 -17.24 19.55
N VAL A 353 26.74 -18.47 19.39
CA VAL A 353 27.50 -19.70 19.66
C VAL A 353 27.54 -20.57 18.40
N ALA A 354 28.75 -21.01 18.03
CA ALA A 354 28.98 -21.96 16.96
C ALA A 354 28.37 -23.34 17.28
N PRO A 355 28.01 -24.15 16.29
CA PRO A 355 27.47 -25.48 16.56
C PRO A 355 28.52 -26.40 17.22
N ALA A 356 28.04 -27.47 17.86
CA ALA A 356 28.90 -28.47 18.49
C ALA A 356 29.81 -29.18 17.49
N SER A 357 29.38 -29.28 16.23
CA SER A 357 30.18 -29.73 15.09
C SER A 357 30.26 -28.60 14.06
N PRO A 358 31.25 -27.69 14.17
CA PRO A 358 31.41 -26.58 13.23
C PRO A 358 31.85 -27.08 11.86
N ASP A 359 31.47 -26.33 10.82
CA ASP A 359 31.98 -26.57 9.48
C ASP A 359 33.47 -26.22 9.44
N ALA A 360 34.30 -27.13 8.93
CA ALA A 360 35.75 -26.97 8.95
C ALA A 360 36.28 -25.91 7.97
N THR A 361 35.44 -25.45 7.05
CA THR A 361 35.82 -24.50 5.98
C THR A 361 35.25 -23.10 6.19
N LEU A 362 34.12 -22.96 6.89
CA LEU A 362 33.54 -21.66 7.21
C LEU A 362 34.50 -20.89 8.12
N ALA A 363 35.00 -19.75 7.63
CA ALA A 363 36.01 -18.96 8.33
C ALA A 363 35.83 -17.46 8.11
N ASP A 364 36.45 -16.67 9.00
CA ASP A 364 36.51 -15.21 8.95
C ASP A 364 35.10 -14.59 8.97
N ILE A 365 34.38 -14.86 10.06
CA ILE A 365 32.95 -14.58 10.16
C ILE A 365 32.73 -13.26 10.88
N SER A 366 31.94 -12.39 10.25
CA SER A 366 31.45 -11.13 10.82
C SER A 366 29.96 -11.23 11.11
N PHE A 367 29.56 -10.74 12.28
CA PHE A 367 28.16 -10.55 12.65
C PHE A 367 27.91 -9.08 12.96
N ALA A 368 26.87 -8.52 12.38
CA ALA A 368 26.32 -7.21 12.69
C ALA A 368 24.83 -7.39 13.04
N ILE A 369 24.50 -7.32 14.33
CA ILE A 369 23.13 -7.49 14.84
C ILE A 369 22.60 -6.12 15.24
N VAL A 370 21.47 -5.72 14.66
CA VAL A 370 20.86 -4.41 14.88
C VAL A 370 19.76 -4.46 15.93
N GLY A 371 19.62 -3.38 16.69
CA GLY A 371 18.58 -3.15 17.68
C GLY A 371 18.30 -1.68 17.89
N THR A 372 17.34 -1.39 18.76
CA THR A 372 16.94 -0.02 19.14
C THR A 372 16.97 0.14 20.64
N ARG A 373 17.41 1.31 21.12
CA ARG A 373 17.41 1.71 22.54
C ARG A 373 16.28 2.70 22.82
#